data_AF-A0A382U223-F1
#
_entry.id   AF-A0A382U223-F1
#
_cell.length_a   1.000
_cell.length_b   1.000
_cell.length_c   1.000
_cell.angle_alpha   90.00
_cell.angle_beta   90.00
_cell.angle_gamma   90.00
#
_symmetry.space_group_name_H-M   'P 1'
#
loop_
_entity.id
_entity.type
_entity.pdbx_description
1 polymer ?
#
loop_
_entity_poly.entity_id
_entity_poly.type
_entity_poly.pdbx_seq_one_letter_code
_entity_poly.pdbx_strand_id
1 'polypeptide(L)'
;MFDSQIYLNRRCELAKSLKDGFILFCGNNEVPMNYQSNYYPFVQDSSFLYYCGLDYPNLNLLINTYENSATLYGTSQSIDDIIWCGQSKT
;
A
#
# COMPACT_ATOMS: atom_id res chain seq x y z
N MET A 1 6.66 -12.71 2.10
CA MET A 1 5.27 -12.23 1.93
C MET A 1 4.35 -13.45 1.91
N PHE A 2 3.11 -13.34 2.38
CA PHE A 2 2.13 -14.43 2.30
C PHE A 2 1.69 -14.67 0.86
N ASP A 3 0.99 -15.77 0.60
CA ASP A 3 0.36 -16.00 -0.69
C ASP A 3 -0.70 -14.92 -0.99
N SER A 4 -0.82 -14.53 -2.26
CA SER A 4 -1.77 -13.50 -2.71
C SER A 4 -3.22 -13.79 -2.29
N GLN A 5 -3.61 -15.07 -2.23
CA GLN A 5 -4.93 -15.52 -1.83
C GLN A 5 -5.24 -15.18 -0.36
N ILE A 6 -4.23 -15.16 0.51
CA ILE A 6 -4.40 -14.81 1.92
C ILE A 6 -4.87 -13.35 2.06
N TYR A 7 -4.26 -12.44 1.32
CA TYR A 7 -4.65 -11.03 1.32
C TYR A 7 -6.03 -10.82 0.71
N LEU A 8 -6.34 -11.54 -0.37
CA LEU A 8 -7.67 -11.51 -1.00
C LEU A 8 -8.76 -11.94 0.00
N ASN A 9 -8.56 -13.07 0.68
CA ASN A 9 -9.51 -13.58 1.66
C ASN A 9 -9.73 -12.59 2.81
N ARG A 10 -8.66 -11.98 3.33
CA ARG A 10 -8.75 -10.95 4.39
C ARG A 10 -9.60 -9.75 3.95
N ARG A 11 -9.41 -9.26 2.73
CA ARG A 11 -10.20 -8.14 2.19
C ARG A 11 -11.66 -8.52 1.98
N CYS A 12 -11.95 -9.73 1.48
CA CYS A 12 -13.32 -10.21 1.33
C CYS A 12 -14.03 -10.34 2.68
N GLU A 13 -13.36 -10.84 3.73
CA GLU A 13 -13.94 -10.89 5.09
C GLU A 13 -14.19 -9.50 5.65
N LEU A 14 -13.26 -8.56 5.48
CA LEU A 14 -13.46 -7.18 5.91
C LEU A 14 -14.63 -6.52 5.18
N ALA A 15 -14.72 -6.71 3.86
CA ALA A 15 -15.79 -6.13 3.05
C ALA A 15 -17.18 -6.57 3.52
N LYS A 16 -17.35 -7.78 4.06
CA LYS A 16 -18.64 -8.26 4.63
C LYS A 16 -19.07 -7.48 5.89
N SER A 17 -18.13 -6.89 6.61
CA SER A 17 -18.43 -6.14 7.84
C SER A 17 -19.04 -4.75 7.56
N LEU A 18 -18.83 -4.23 6.35
CA LEU A 18 -19.50 -3.05 5.82
C LEU A 18 -20.62 -3.51 4.87
N LYS A 19 -21.81 -2.91 4.93
CA LYS A 19 -22.83 -3.19 3.90
C LYS A 19 -22.40 -2.61 2.56
N ASP A 20 -22.39 -1.29 2.48
CA ASP A 20 -22.21 -0.52 1.26
C ASP A 20 -21.32 0.68 1.56
N GLY A 21 -20.21 0.81 0.83
CA GLY A 21 -19.30 1.94 0.96
C GLY A 21 -17.90 1.66 0.42
N PHE A 22 -16.97 2.49 0.90
CA PHE A 22 -15.55 2.41 0.56
C PHE A 22 -14.73 2.28 1.84
N ILE A 23 -13.69 1.44 1.79
CA ILE A 23 -12.70 1.32 2.85
C ILE A 23 -11.37 1.80 2.29
N LEU A 24 -10.78 2.82 2.90
CA LEU A 24 -9.49 3.38 2.52
C LEU A 24 -8.42 3.00 3.56
N PHE A 25 -7.38 2.33 3.10
CA PHE A 25 -6.15 2.15 3.86
C PHE A 25 -5.08 3.07 3.29
N CYS A 26 -4.62 4.00 4.11
CA CYS A 26 -3.48 4.85 3.78
C CYS A 26 -2.19 4.12 4.15
N GLY A 27 -1.30 3.91 3.18
CA GLY A 27 0.05 3.47 3.48
C GLY A 27 0.89 4.62 4.03
N ASN A 28 1.95 4.26 4.74
CA ASN A 28 2.95 5.19 5.21
C ASN A 28 3.77 5.73 4.04
N ASN A 29 4.26 6.94 4.23
CA ASN A 29 5.27 7.56 3.38
C ASN A 29 6.61 7.57 4.11
N GLU A 30 7.67 7.81 3.35
CA GLU A 30 8.99 8.02 3.94
C GLU A 30 9.00 9.29 4.79
N VAL A 31 9.70 9.22 5.93
CA VAL A 31 9.81 10.35 6.87
C VAL A 31 11.26 10.83 6.87
N PRO A 32 11.52 12.10 6.53
CA PRO A 32 12.88 12.64 6.55
C PRO A 32 13.39 12.76 7.99
N MET A 33 14.66 12.41 8.21
CA MET A 33 15.36 12.55 9.48
C MET A 33 15.77 14.01 9.74
N ASN A 34 16.56 14.57 8.81
CA ASN A 34 17.19 15.89 8.98
C ASN A 34 17.23 16.74 7.69
N TYR A 35 17.06 16.14 6.51
CA TYR A 35 16.79 16.83 5.25
C TYR A 35 15.88 15.97 4.38
N GLN A 36 15.23 16.58 3.38
CA GLN A 36 14.11 15.99 2.65
C GLN A 36 14.41 14.61 2.05
N SER A 37 15.63 14.38 1.56
CA SER A 37 16.01 13.10 0.92
C SER A 37 16.69 12.11 1.86
N ASN A 38 16.86 12.41 3.15
CA ASN A 38 17.43 11.47 4.13
C ASN A 38 16.34 10.86 4.99
N TYR A 39 15.82 9.72 4.57
CA TYR A 39 14.70 9.07 5.22
C TYR A 39 15.12 8.13 6.35
N TYR A 40 14.26 7.99 7.36
CA TYR A 40 14.32 6.85 8.27
C TYR A 40 14.13 5.53 7.49
N PRO A 41 14.66 4.40 8.01
CA PRO A 41 14.30 3.09 7.49
C PRO A 41 12.78 2.97 7.41
N PHE A 42 12.29 2.65 6.22
CA PHE A 42 10.85 2.62 5.96
C PHE A 42 10.17 1.50 6.76
N VAL A 43 9.02 1.81 7.34
CA VAL A 43 8.13 0.85 8.00
C VAL A 43 6.71 1.18 7.58
N GLN A 44 6.04 0.22 6.96
CA GLN A 44 4.66 0.35 6.54
C GLN A 44 3.67 0.24 7.72
N ASP A 45 2.48 0.83 7.55
CA ASP A 45 1.37 0.65 8.48
C ASP A 45 0.98 -0.84 8.61
N SER A 46 0.74 -1.29 9.83
CA SER A 46 0.44 -2.70 10.09
C SER A 46 -0.89 -3.13 9.52
N SER A 47 -1.89 -2.25 9.50
CA SER A 47 -3.20 -2.57 8.90
C SER A 47 -3.09 -2.65 7.39
N PHE A 48 -2.37 -1.70 6.76
CA PHE A 48 -2.04 -1.75 5.34
C PHE A 48 -1.30 -3.04 4.97
N LEU A 49 -0.23 -3.39 5.69
CA LEU A 49 0.50 -4.66 5.47
C LEU A 49 -0.40 -5.88 5.62
N TYR A 50 -1.32 -5.88 6.59
CA TYR A 50 -2.21 -7.00 6.83
C TYR A 50 -3.15 -7.27 5.64
N TYR A 51 -3.67 -6.22 5.00
CA TYR A 51 -4.65 -6.32 3.90
C TYR A 51 -4.05 -6.21 2.49
N CYS A 52 -2.90 -5.56 2.32
CA CYS A 52 -2.25 -5.35 1.04
C CYS A 52 -1.00 -6.24 0.86
N GLY A 53 -0.22 -6.42 1.92
CA GLY A 53 1.04 -7.17 1.90
C GLY A 53 2.23 -6.40 1.35
N LEU A 54 2.04 -5.23 0.75
CA LEU A 54 3.11 -4.44 0.13
C LEU A 54 3.81 -3.52 1.13
N ASP A 55 5.14 -3.56 1.15
CA ASP A 55 6.01 -2.79 2.04
C ASP A 55 6.78 -1.71 1.27
N TYR A 56 6.06 -0.97 0.42
CA TYR A 56 6.59 0.16 -0.33
C TYR A 56 5.89 1.46 0.11
N PRO A 57 6.60 2.60 0.14
CA PRO A 57 6.02 3.90 0.47
C PRO A 57 5.09 4.41 -0.64
N ASN A 58 4.31 5.45 -0.34
CA ASN A 58 3.46 6.16 -1.29
C ASN A 58 2.39 5.27 -1.95
N LEU A 59 1.89 4.28 -1.22
CA LEU A 59 0.82 3.38 -1.64
C LEU A 59 -0.44 3.62 -0.82
N ASN A 60 -1.61 3.53 -1.45
CA ASN A 60 -2.91 3.56 -0.79
C ASN A 60 -3.80 2.47 -1.39
N LEU A 61 -4.64 1.84 -0.56
CA LEU A 61 -5.53 0.77 -0.99
C LEU A 61 -6.97 1.20 -0.76
N LEU A 62 -7.77 1.20 -1.83
CA LEU A 62 -9.21 1.42 -1.78
C LEU A 62 -9.93 0.09 -1.99
N ILE A 63 -10.81 -0.28 -1.08
CA ILE A 63 -11.72 -1.42 -1.24
C ILE A 63 -13.11 -0.85 -1.52
N ASN A 64 -13.67 -1.21 -2.68
CA ASN A 64 -15.02 -0.87 -3.10
C ASN A 64 -15.94 -2.05 -2.77
N THR A 65 -16.81 -1.91 -1.78
CA THR A 65 -17.70 -3.02 -1.37
C THR A 65 -18.86 -3.22 -2.34
N TYR A 66 -19.21 -2.22 -3.17
CA TYR A 66 -20.26 -2.35 -4.19
C TYR A 66 -19.88 -3.33 -5.29
N GLU A 67 -18.61 -3.32 -5.69
CA GLU A 67 -18.07 -4.15 -6.78
C GLU A 67 -17.23 -5.33 -6.27
N ASN A 68 -17.07 -5.45 -4.95
CA ASN A 68 -16.16 -6.39 -4.29
C ASN A 68 -14.76 -6.35 -4.92
N SER A 69 -14.28 -5.13 -5.19
CA SER A 69 -13.02 -4.87 -5.87
C SER A 69 -12.05 -4.11 -4.95
N ALA A 70 -10.76 -4.24 -5.22
CA ALA A 70 -9.71 -3.53 -4.49
C ALA A 70 -8.75 -2.89 -5.49
N THR A 71 -8.48 -1.60 -5.30
CA THR A 71 -7.62 -0.80 -6.17
C THR A 71 -6.45 -0.26 -5.38
N LEU A 72 -5.23 -0.55 -5.85
CA LEU A 72 -4.00 0.00 -5.30
C LEU A 72 -3.63 1.27 -6.07
N TYR A 73 -3.44 2.36 -5.35
CA TYR A 73 -2.94 3.62 -5.85
C TYR A 73 -1.49 3.79 -5.42
N GLY A 74 -0.65 4.25 -6.34
CA GLY A 74 0.77 4.48 -6.09
C GLY A 74 1.33 5.53 -7.04
N THR A 75 2.53 6.02 -6.73
CA THR A 75 3.25 6.96 -7.59
C THR A 75 4.18 6.19 -8.52
N SER A 76 4.21 6.56 -9.80
CA SER A 76 5.19 6.02 -10.75
C SER A 76 6.58 6.54 -10.42
N GLN A 77 7.60 5.67 -10.49
CA GLN A 77 8.98 6.12 -10.37
C GLN A 77 9.33 7.15 -11.44
N SER A 78 10.00 8.23 -11.03
CA SER A 78 10.62 9.17 -11.95
C SER A 78 11.91 8.58 -12.54
N ILE A 79 12.44 9.24 -13.57
CA ILE A 79 13.75 8.86 -14.16
C ILE A 79 14.86 8.98 -13.10
N ASP A 80 14.81 10.02 -12.27
CA ASP A 80 15.80 10.21 -11.19
C ASP A 80 15.72 9.06 -10.17
N ASP A 81 14.52 8.62 -9.79
CA ASP A 81 14.36 7.48 -8.88
C ASP A 81 15.00 6.21 -9.45
N ILE A 82 14.86 5.96 -10.76
CA ILE A 82 15.47 4.80 -11.42
C ILE A 82 17.00 4.90 -11.40
N ILE A 83 17.56 6.09 -11.63
CA ILE A 83 19.01 6.32 -11.65
C ILE A 83 19.61 6.15 -10.26
N TRP A 84 18.97 6.71 -9.23
CA TRP A 84 19.54 6.82 -7.89
C TRP A 84 19.13 5.69 -6.94
N CYS A 85 17.91 5.19 -7.05
CA CYS A 85 17.36 4.15 -6.18
C CYS A 85 17.21 2.79 -6.88
N GLY A 86 17.38 2.75 -8.21
CA GLY A 86 17.18 1.57 -9.03
C GLY A 86 15.71 1.37 -9.42
N GLN A 87 15.50 0.49 -10.41
CA GLN A 87 14.16 0.15 -10.88
C GLN A 87 13.41 -0.63 -9.79
N SER A 88 12.25 -0.13 -9.39
CA SER A 88 11.33 -0.83 -8.49
C SER A 88 10.91 -2.14 -9.12
N LYS A 89 11.03 -3.22 -8.34
CA LYS A 89 10.47 -4.54 -8.68
C LYS A 89 8.98 -4.54 -8.31
N THR A 90 8.19 -3.82 -9.09
CA THR A 90 6.72 -3.93 -9.10
C THR A 90 6.28 -4.70 -10.32
#